data_AF-A0A6J4FTV4-F1
#
_entry.id   AF-A0A6J4FTV4-F1
#
_cell.length_a   1.000
_cell.length_b   1.000
_cell.length_c   1.000
_cell.angle_alpha   90.00
_cell.angle_beta   90.00
_cell.angle_gamma   90.00
#
_symmetry.space_group_name_H-M   'P 1'
#
loop_
_entity.id
_entity.type
_entity.pdbx_description
1 polymer ?
#
loop_
_entity_poly.entity_id
_entity_poly.type
_entity_poly.pdbx_seq_one_letter_code
_entity_poly.pdbx_strand_id
1 'polypeptide(L)'
;MSKPQATIDGQSHARQVEMGSDRAFGLVFAAVFAIVGLWPLTGGGEPRLWAGAVALAFLVASLTVPRLLKPLNRVWFLFGMLLHKVVSPLVMGLIFFLTVTPIALVMRALGKDPLRLSRDDTAASYWINRTPPGPVPDTMRRQF
;
A
#
# COMPACT_ATOMS: atom_id res chain seq x y z
N MET A 1 -23.57 -29.31 -26.38
CA MET A 1 -22.85 -28.05 -26.67
C MET A 1 -22.05 -27.65 -25.44
N SER A 2 -20.80 -28.11 -25.36
CA SER A 2 -19.90 -27.86 -24.24
C SER A 2 -19.22 -26.51 -24.44
N LYS A 3 -19.41 -25.58 -23.50
CA LYS A 3 -18.72 -24.28 -23.53
C LYS A 3 -17.20 -24.50 -23.37
N PRO A 4 -16.35 -23.82 -24.14
CA PRO A 4 -14.90 -23.94 -23.99
C PRO A 4 -14.48 -23.39 -22.63
N GLN A 5 -13.72 -24.20 -21.89
CA GLN A 5 -13.08 -23.87 -20.63
C GLN A 5 -12.12 -22.69 -20.88
N ALA A 6 -12.40 -21.53 -20.26
CA ALA A 6 -11.45 -20.42 -20.25
C ALA A 6 -10.17 -20.87 -19.52
N THR A 7 -9.07 -20.95 -20.26
CA THR A 7 -7.70 -21.11 -19.76
C THR A 7 -7.39 -19.91 -18.88
N ILE A 8 -7.54 -20.08 -17.56
CA ILE A 8 -7.06 -19.08 -16.60
C ILE A 8 -5.56 -19.32 -16.42
N ASP A 9 -4.78 -18.64 -17.26
CA ASP A 9 -3.34 -18.55 -17.15
C ASP A 9 -2.97 -18.00 -15.77
N GLY A 10 -2.24 -18.81 -15.01
CA GLY A 10 -1.69 -18.46 -13.70
C GLY A 10 -0.52 -17.49 -13.82
N GLN A 11 -0.73 -16.32 -14.43
CA GLN A 11 0.25 -15.25 -14.36
C GLN A 11 0.10 -14.56 -13.00
N SER A 12 0.99 -14.91 -12.06
CA SER A 12 1.23 -14.09 -10.89
C SER A 12 1.68 -12.71 -11.37
N HIS A 13 0.74 -11.78 -11.51
CA HIS A 13 1.00 -10.40 -11.86
C HIS A 13 1.74 -9.74 -10.70
N ALA A 14 3.05 -9.97 -10.60
CA ALA A 14 3.94 -9.07 -9.89
C ALA A 14 3.88 -7.74 -10.64
N ARG A 15 2.92 -6.88 -10.25
CA ARG A 15 2.69 -5.59 -10.87
C ARG A 15 3.97 -4.79 -10.76
N GLN A 16 4.67 -4.63 -11.88
CA GLN A 16 5.85 -3.78 -11.91
C GLN A 16 5.43 -2.37 -11.49
N VAL A 17 6.19 -1.78 -10.57
CA VAL A 17 5.90 -0.42 -10.10
C VAL A 17 6.23 0.53 -11.24
N GLU A 18 5.22 0.88 -12.03
CA GLU A 18 5.37 1.82 -13.13
C GLU A 18 5.50 3.24 -12.58
N MET A 19 6.43 3.99 -13.17
CA MET A 19 6.59 5.40 -12.87
C MET A 19 5.35 6.17 -13.31
N GLY A 20 4.85 7.07 -12.43
CA GLY A 20 3.69 7.91 -12.74
C GLY A 20 3.93 8.81 -13.95
N SER A 21 2.86 9.18 -14.65
CA SER A 21 2.92 10.05 -15.83
C SER A 21 3.54 11.42 -15.52
N ASP A 22 4.46 11.89 -16.37
CA ASP A 22 5.12 13.20 -16.23
C ASP A 22 4.10 14.36 -16.16
N ARG A 23 2.95 14.21 -16.85
CA ARG A 23 1.84 15.17 -16.80
C ARG A 23 1.16 15.20 -15.43
N ALA A 24 0.92 14.02 -14.86
CA ALA A 24 0.31 13.91 -13.54
C ALA A 24 1.21 14.54 -12.47
N PHE A 25 2.52 14.30 -12.55
CA PHE A 25 3.51 14.96 -11.70
C PHE A 25 3.40 16.50 -11.79
N GLY A 26 3.42 17.06 -13.00
CA GLY A 26 3.30 18.51 -13.21
C GLY A 26 1.98 19.09 -12.67
N LEU A 27 0.86 18.39 -12.85
CA LEU A 27 -0.45 18.82 -12.35
C LEU A 27 -0.53 18.82 -10.83
N VAL A 28 0.04 17.80 -10.17
CA VAL A 28 0.09 17.73 -8.71
C VAL A 28 0.90 18.89 -8.14
N PHE A 29 2.08 19.18 -8.71
CA PHE A 29 2.90 20.31 -8.26
C PHE A 29 2.22 21.66 -8.54
N ALA A 30 1.57 21.83 -9.70
CA ALA A 30 0.78 23.02 -9.99
C ALA A 30 -0.34 23.23 -8.94
N ALA A 31 -1.06 22.17 -8.57
CA ALA A 31 -2.10 22.22 -7.55
C ALA A 31 -1.53 22.57 -6.16
N VAL A 32 -0.42 21.95 -5.76
CA VAL A 32 0.26 22.24 -4.49
C VAL A 32 0.69 23.71 -4.42
N PHE A 33 1.35 24.23 -5.46
CA PHE A 33 1.77 25.63 -5.48
C PHE A 33 0.59 26.60 -5.58
N ALA A 34 -0.50 26.22 -6.25
CA ALA A 34 -1.73 27.01 -6.27
C ALA A 34 -2.34 27.11 -4.87
N ILE A 35 -2.42 26.00 -4.12
CA ILE A 35 -2.90 26.00 -2.72
C ILE A 35 -1.99 26.89 -1.87
N VAL A 36 -0.67 26.74 -1.97
CA VAL A 36 0.28 27.58 -1.20
C VAL A 36 0.21 29.06 -1.59
N GLY A 37 -0.02 29.36 -2.87
CA GLY A 37 -0.17 30.72 -3.39
C GLY A 37 -1.46 31.38 -2.94
N LEU A 38 -2.53 30.59 -2.81
CA LEU A 38 -3.87 31.05 -2.43
C LEU A 38 -4.16 30.97 -0.93
N TRP A 39 -3.39 30.18 -0.16
CA TRP A 39 -3.52 30.06 1.29
C TRP A 39 -3.52 31.40 2.05
N PRO A 40 -2.72 32.41 1.68
CA PRO A 40 -2.76 33.71 2.36
C PRO A 40 -4.10 34.44 2.20
N LEU A 41 -4.86 34.18 1.12
CA LEU A 41 -6.14 34.87 0.89
C LEU A 41 -7.22 34.45 1.89
N THR A 42 -7.15 33.23 2.45
CA THR A 42 -8.14 32.80 3.47
C THR A 42 -8.01 33.56 4.78
N GLY A 43 -6.87 34.24 5.01
CA GLY A 43 -6.61 35.09 6.17
C GLY A 43 -6.56 36.59 5.87
N GLY A 44 -6.96 37.03 4.65
CA GLY A 44 -6.90 38.43 4.23
C GLY A 44 -5.50 38.94 3.87
N GLY A 45 -4.51 38.05 3.71
CA GLY A 45 -3.16 38.38 3.25
C GLY A 45 -3.06 38.45 1.73
N GLU A 46 -2.01 39.12 1.23
CA GLU A 46 -1.74 39.20 -0.21
C GLU A 46 -1.38 37.82 -0.80
N PRO A 47 -1.87 37.49 -2.01
CA PRO A 47 -1.46 36.29 -2.71
C PRO A 47 0.05 36.24 -2.85
N ARG A 48 0.65 35.08 -2.63
CA ARG A 48 2.08 34.88 -2.92
C ARG A 48 2.25 34.80 -4.44
N LEU A 49 2.44 35.96 -5.08
CA LEU A 49 2.56 36.08 -6.54
C LEU A 49 3.65 35.16 -7.11
N TRP A 50 4.75 34.96 -6.37
CA TRP A 50 5.81 34.03 -6.75
C TRP A 50 5.32 32.58 -6.80
N ALA A 51 4.50 32.14 -5.83
CA ALA A 51 3.96 30.79 -5.79
C ALA A 51 2.90 30.58 -6.89
N GLY A 52 2.10 31.62 -7.17
CA GLY A 52 1.18 31.63 -8.32
C GLY A 52 1.90 31.54 -9.67
N ALA A 53 3.00 32.28 -9.84
CA ALA A 53 3.82 32.21 -11.05
C ALA A 53 4.44 30.81 -11.25
N VAL A 54 4.94 30.20 -10.17
CA VAL A 54 5.47 28.83 -10.19
C VAL A 54 4.35 27.82 -10.52
N ALA A 55 3.16 27.96 -9.92
CA ALA A 55 2.01 27.11 -10.22
C ALA A 55 1.62 27.16 -11.71
N LEU A 56 1.55 28.38 -12.27
CA LEU A 56 1.24 28.59 -13.69
C LEU A 56 2.33 28.00 -14.60
N ALA A 57 3.60 28.19 -14.25
CA ALA A 57 4.71 27.60 -15.00
C ALA A 57 4.65 26.07 -15.03
N PHE A 58 4.36 25.42 -13.89
CA PHE A 58 4.19 23.97 -13.82
C PHE A 58 2.95 23.49 -14.61
N LEU A 59 1.85 24.24 -14.57
CA LEU A 59 0.64 23.92 -15.32
C LEU A 59 0.90 23.97 -16.84
N VAL A 60 1.52 25.05 -17.31
CA VAL A 60 1.87 25.23 -18.73
C VAL A 60 2.87 24.18 -19.18
N ALA A 61 3.91 23.90 -18.37
CA ALA A 61 4.90 22.88 -18.67
C ALA A 61 4.29 21.47 -18.74
N SER A 62 3.35 21.16 -17.85
CA SER A 62 2.63 19.88 -17.86
C SER A 62 1.81 19.66 -19.14
N LEU A 63 1.17 20.72 -19.63
CA LEU A 63 0.32 20.66 -20.83
C LEU A 63 1.11 20.69 -22.14
N THR A 64 2.14 21.52 -22.22
CA THR A 64 2.86 21.79 -23.48
C THR A 64 4.12 20.92 -23.66
N VAL A 65 4.94 20.77 -22.61
CA VAL A 65 6.25 20.08 -22.68
C VAL A 65 6.48 19.19 -21.46
N PRO A 66 5.68 18.13 -21.25
CA PRO A 66 5.85 17.23 -20.10
C PRO A 66 7.20 16.50 -20.09
N ARG A 67 7.86 16.38 -21.25
CA ARG A 67 9.20 15.79 -21.37
C ARG A 67 10.26 16.54 -20.54
N LEU A 68 10.09 17.85 -20.32
CA LEU A 68 11.02 18.64 -19.50
C LEU A 68 10.90 18.28 -18.00
N LEU A 69 9.72 17.83 -17.57
CA LEU A 69 9.45 17.40 -16.20
C LEU A 69 9.89 15.96 -15.93
N LYS A 70 10.22 15.18 -16.97
CA LYS A 70 10.63 13.78 -16.87
C LYS A 70 11.82 13.50 -15.93
N PRO A 71 12.96 14.22 -15.99
CA PRO A 71 14.07 13.97 -15.06
C PRO A 71 13.67 14.27 -13.61
N LEU A 72 12.87 15.32 -13.39
CA LEU A 72 12.39 15.70 -12.06
C LEU A 72 11.41 14.66 -11.51
N ASN A 73 10.46 14.20 -12.34
CA ASN A 73 9.53 13.12 -11.99
C ASN A 73 10.28 11.83 -11.63
N ARG A 74 11.36 11.49 -12.36
CA ARG A 74 12.18 10.31 -12.06
C ARG A 74 12.88 10.41 -10.70
N VAL A 75 13.47 11.57 -10.39
CA VAL A 75 14.13 11.78 -9.09
C VAL A 75 13.10 11.72 -7.96
N TRP A 76 11.95 12.37 -8.14
CA TRP A 76 10.85 12.35 -7.19
C TRP A 76 10.31 10.92 -6.96
N PHE A 77 10.16 10.15 -8.03
CA PHE A 77 9.74 8.75 -7.95
C PHE A 77 10.75 7.89 -7.19
N LEU A 78 12.04 8.05 -7.47
CA LEU A 78 13.10 7.31 -6.77
C LEU A 78 13.14 7.67 -5.27
N PHE A 79 12.95 8.95 -4.95
CA PHE A 79 12.80 9.41 -3.57
C PHE A 79 11.57 8.80 -2.90
N GLY A 80 10.43 8.77 -3.59
CA GLY A 80 9.21 8.13 -3.10
C GLY A 80 9.40 6.63 -2.83
N MET A 81 10.13 5.92 -3.70
CA MET A 81 10.46 4.51 -3.47
C MET A 81 11.40 4.31 -2.27
N LEU A 82 12.39 5.19 -2.09
CA LEU A 82 13.27 5.15 -0.93
C LEU A 82 12.49 5.40 0.37
N LEU A 83 11.61 6.41 0.36
CA LEU A 83 10.74 6.71 1.48
C LEU A 83 9.82 5.52 1.77
N HIS A 84 9.23 4.90 0.75
CA HIS A 84 8.40 3.71 0.91
C HIS A 84 9.15 2.56 1.59
N LYS A 85 10.41 2.33 1.23
CA LYS A 85 11.26 1.30 1.88
C LYS A 85 11.44 1.51 3.38
N VAL A 86 11.38 2.76 3.85
CA VAL A 86 11.50 3.09 5.29
C VAL A 86 10.13 3.11 5.95
N VAL A 87 9.15 3.74 5.32
CA VAL A 87 7.79 3.91 5.87
C VAL A 87 7.06 2.58 5.96
N SER A 88 7.21 1.68 4.98
CA SER A 88 6.54 0.38 4.98
C SER A 88 6.89 -0.47 6.22
N PRO A 89 8.16 -0.78 6.53
CA PRO A 89 8.51 -1.49 7.76
C PRO A 89 8.21 -0.68 9.03
N LEU A 90 8.32 0.65 9.00
CA LEU A 90 7.97 1.49 10.16
C LEU A 90 6.49 1.39 10.50
N VAL A 91 5.60 1.49 9.51
CA VAL A 91 4.16 1.34 9.69
C VAL A 91 3.81 -0.08 10.12
N MET A 92 4.43 -1.10 9.51
CA MET A 92 4.23 -2.49 9.93
C MET A 92 4.68 -2.73 11.38
N GLY A 93 5.83 -2.16 11.77
CA GLY A 93 6.30 -2.19 13.16
C GLY A 93 5.34 -1.46 14.10
N LEU A 94 4.83 -0.30 13.70
CA LEU A 94 3.87 0.47 14.50
C LEU A 94 2.58 -0.32 14.73
N ILE A 95 2.02 -0.92 13.67
CA ILE A 95 0.83 -1.80 13.79
C ILE A 95 1.14 -2.98 14.72
N PHE A 96 2.31 -3.59 14.58
CA PHE A 96 2.70 -4.71 15.42
C PHE A 96 2.78 -4.32 16.91
N PHE A 97 3.43 -3.21 17.24
CA PHE A 97 3.62 -2.80 18.64
C PHE A 97 2.41 -2.11 19.26
N LEU A 98 1.62 -1.37 18.48
CA LEU A 98 0.45 -0.64 18.99
C LEU A 98 -0.85 -1.42 18.92
N THR A 99 -0.95 -2.43 18.05
CA THR A 99 -2.18 -3.20 17.88
C THR A 99 -1.95 -4.66 18.24
N VAL A 100 -1.04 -5.35 17.54
CA VAL A 100 -0.88 -6.80 17.72
C VAL A 100 -0.35 -7.15 19.11
N THR A 101 0.70 -6.46 19.56
CA THR A 101 1.36 -6.70 20.85
C THR A 101 0.43 -6.48 22.04
N PRO A 102 -0.32 -5.36 22.16
CA PRO A 102 -1.24 -5.18 23.28
C PRO A 102 -2.39 -6.20 23.25
N ILE A 103 -2.91 -6.56 22.07
CA ILE A 103 -3.90 -7.62 21.95
C ILE A 103 -3.33 -8.95 22.48
N ALA A 104 -2.10 -9.30 22.11
CA ALA A 104 -1.42 -10.50 22.60
C ALA A 104 -1.19 -10.46 24.11
N LEU A 105 -0.80 -9.32 24.68
CA LEU A 105 -0.63 -9.15 26.11
C LEU A 105 -1.96 -9.30 26.86
N VAL A 106 -3.04 -8.72 26.35
CA VAL A 106 -4.40 -8.87 26.93
C VAL A 106 -4.85 -10.32 26.86
N MET A 107 -4.66 -11.02 25.74
CA MET A 107 -5.00 -12.45 25.63
C MET A 107 -4.20 -13.30 26.61
N ARG A 108 -2.89 -13.01 26.77
CA ARG A 108 -2.04 -13.71 27.73
C ARG A 108 -2.46 -13.45 29.18
N ALA A 109 -2.84 -12.22 29.52
CA ALA A 109 -3.37 -11.87 30.84
C ALA A 109 -4.72 -12.57 31.12
N LEU A 110 -5.55 -12.77 30.09
CA LEU A 110 -6.80 -13.52 30.16
C LEU A 110 -6.61 -15.05 30.13
N GLY A 111 -5.37 -15.55 30.08
CA GLY A 111 -5.06 -16.98 30.03
C GLY A 111 -5.46 -17.67 28.72
N LYS A 112 -5.73 -16.91 27.65
CA LYS A 112 -6.14 -17.47 26.36
C LYS A 112 -4.90 -17.91 25.59
N ASP A 113 -4.79 -19.21 25.32
CA ASP A 113 -3.78 -19.80 24.46
C ASP A 113 -4.41 -20.37 23.17
N PRO A 114 -4.71 -19.52 22.17
CA PRO A 114 -5.35 -19.98 20.94
C PRO A 114 -4.45 -20.92 20.11
N LEU A 115 -3.14 -20.88 20.33
CA LEU A 115 -2.18 -21.72 19.63
C LEU A 115 -1.84 -23.01 20.38
N ARG A 116 -2.36 -23.19 21.61
CA ARG A 116 -2.05 -24.34 22.48
C ARG A 116 -0.54 -24.58 22.57
N LEU A 117 0.20 -23.51 22.78
CA LEU A 117 1.66 -23.52 22.78
C LEU A 117 2.25 -24.16 24.05
N SER A 118 1.48 -24.21 25.14
CA SER A 118 1.89 -24.94 26.34
C SER A 118 2.04 -26.42 26.02
N ARG A 119 3.22 -26.98 26.32
CA ARG A 119 3.46 -28.42 26.25
C ARG A 119 2.68 -29.11 27.37
N ASP A 120 1.96 -30.15 26.99
CA ASP A 120 1.29 -31.10 27.87
C ASP A 120 2.05 -32.43 27.78
N ASP A 121 2.81 -32.73 28.82
CA ASP A 121 3.63 -33.94 28.89
C ASP A 121 2.79 -35.21 29.12
N THR A 122 1.50 -35.05 29.44
CA THR A 122 0.55 -36.16 29.63
C THR A 122 -0.27 -36.45 28.37
N ALA A 123 -0.18 -35.60 27.35
CA ALA A 123 -0.92 -35.78 26.11
C ALA A 123 -0.35 -36.93 25.27
N ALA A 124 -1.20 -37.91 24.94
CA ALA A 124 -0.82 -39.02 24.05
C ALA A 124 -0.52 -38.56 22.61
N SER A 125 -1.11 -37.45 22.16
CA SER A 125 -0.84 -36.82 20.87
C SER A 125 -1.38 -35.39 20.83
N TYR A 126 -0.65 -34.48 20.18
CA TYR A 126 -1.09 -33.10 19.91
C TYR A 126 -1.99 -33.00 18.66
N TRP A 127 -2.26 -34.12 17.98
CA TRP A 127 -3.10 -34.14 16.78
C TRP A 127 -4.53 -33.69 17.09
N ILE A 128 -4.97 -32.62 16.43
CA ILE A 128 -6.34 -32.13 16.54
C ILE A 128 -7.22 -32.96 15.61
N ASN A 129 -7.98 -33.90 16.17
CA ASN A 129 -8.97 -34.67 15.41
C ASN A 129 -10.12 -33.73 15.00
N ARG A 130 -10.36 -33.58 13.69
CA ARG A 130 -11.40 -32.70 13.15
C ARG A 130 -12.59 -33.54 12.68
N THR A 131 -13.73 -33.37 13.32
CA THR A 131 -15.02 -33.97 12.95
C THR A 131 -16.05 -32.87 12.70
N PRO A 132 -16.60 -32.74 11.48
CA PRO A 132 -16.39 -33.61 10.31
C PRO A 132 -14.97 -33.50 9.74
N PRO A 133 -14.46 -34.56 9.08
CA PRO A 133 -13.21 -34.48 8.33
C PRO A 133 -13.27 -33.32 7.34
N GLY A 134 -12.12 -32.75 7.01
CA GLY A 134 -12.01 -31.58 6.14
C GLY A 134 -12.77 -31.73 4.81
N PRO A 135 -12.96 -30.63 4.06
CA PRO A 135 -13.78 -30.62 2.85
C PRO A 135 -13.41 -31.78 1.92
N VAL A 136 -14.43 -32.42 1.33
CA VAL A 136 -14.25 -33.61 0.50
C VAL A 136 -13.19 -33.38 -0.58
N PRO A 137 -12.29 -34.34 -0.85
CA PRO A 137 -11.15 -34.17 -1.78
C PRO A 137 -11.53 -33.59 -3.13
N ASP A 138 -12.73 -33.91 -3.63
CA ASP A 138 -13.28 -33.44 -4.90
C ASP A 138 -13.53 -31.91 -4.96
N THR A 139 -13.44 -31.20 -3.84
CA THR A 139 -13.51 -29.72 -3.80
C THR A 139 -12.21 -29.05 -4.25
N MET A 140 -11.09 -29.78 -4.27
CA MET A 140 -9.79 -29.24 -4.67
C MET A 140 -9.66 -29.23 -6.19
N ARG A 141 -10.10 -28.13 -6.83
CA ARG A 141 -10.08 -27.97 -8.30
C ARG A 141 -8.70 -28.02 -8.97
N ARG A 142 -7.60 -27.86 -8.22
CA ARG A 142 -6.22 -27.81 -8.73
C ARG A 142 -5.26 -28.39 -7.68
N GLN A 143 -5.22 -29.71 -7.58
CA GLN A 143 -4.35 -30.43 -6.64
C GLN A 143 -2.92 -30.64 -7.18
N PHE A 144 -2.72 -30.52 -8.50
CA PHE A 144 -1.44 -30.65 -9.18
C PHE A 144 -1.26 -29.53 -10.21
#